data_AF-A0A401SUG9-F1
#
_entry.id   AF-A0A401SUG9-F1
#
_cell.length_a   1.000
_cell.length_b   1.000
_cell.length_c   1.000
_cell.angle_alpha   90.00
_cell.angle_beta   90.00
_cell.angle_gamma   90.00
#
_symmetry.space_group_name_H-M   'P 1'
#
loop_
_entity.id
_entity.type
_entity.pdbx_description
1 polymer ?
#
loop_
_entity_poly.entity_id
_entity_poly.type
_entity_poly.pdbx_seq_one_letter_code
_entity_poly.pdbx_strand_id
1 'polypeptide(L)'
;MRAKGKERQWLRHQSIGELDDTKIIDGLTGEKAIYKRRGELEPELGSPQQKPKRLRLLVDVSGSMYRFNGLDGRLERSMESVCMVLEAFENYEHKFKYDIVGHSGDGFNIELVRSDKIPRNNKERLQIMKTMHAHSQFCMSGDHTLEGTEHAIQEVAKEEADERFVIVLSDANLERYGISPARFTQVLTCNPQVNAFAIFIGSLGDQAERLQQILPAGRSFVAMDAKQIPQILQQIFTSTMLSTA
;
A
#
# COMPACT_ATOMS: atom_id res chain seq x y z
N MET A 1 -25.19 2.77 5.55
CA MET A 1 -25.03 3.37 4.21
C MET A 1 -24.23 2.41 3.36
N ARG A 2 -24.85 1.80 2.34
CA ARG A 2 -24.17 1.02 1.31
C ARG A 2 -24.37 1.78 0.01
N ALA A 3 -23.30 2.19 -0.65
CA ALA A 3 -23.33 2.62 -2.04
C ALA A 3 -22.02 2.17 -2.68
N LYS A 4 -22.02 0.91 -3.14
CA LYS A 4 -20.98 0.37 -4.02
C LYS A 4 -21.09 1.08 -5.36
N GLY A 5 -20.10 1.90 -5.69
CA GLY A 5 -19.90 2.41 -7.05
C GLY A 5 -19.14 1.40 -7.91
N LYS A 6 -19.62 0.14 -8.02
CA LYS A 6 -19.25 -0.74 -9.13
C LYS A 6 -20.37 -0.60 -10.16
N GLU A 7 -20.09 0.03 -11.30
CA GLU A 7 -21.08 0.31 -12.34
C GLU A 7 -21.74 -1.01 -12.80
N ARG A 8 -23.07 -1.10 -12.70
CA ARG A 8 -23.81 -2.34 -12.99
C ARG A 8 -23.85 -2.60 -14.48
N GLN A 9 -23.06 -3.57 -14.94
CA GLN A 9 -23.02 -4.02 -16.33
C GLN A 9 -23.94 -5.24 -16.55
N TRP A 10 -24.24 -5.52 -17.82
CA TRP A 10 -25.03 -6.68 -18.24
C TRP A 10 -24.14 -7.93 -18.33
N LEU A 11 -24.25 -8.82 -17.35
CA LEU A 11 -23.70 -10.17 -17.41
C LEU A 11 -24.50 -10.97 -18.44
N ARG A 12 -23.87 -11.43 -19.53
CA ARG A 12 -24.50 -12.24 -20.59
C ARG A 12 -24.36 -13.75 -20.31
N HIS A 13 -24.95 -14.59 -21.15
CA HIS A 13 -24.89 -16.06 -21.05
C HIS A 13 -25.45 -16.64 -19.74
N GLN A 14 -26.47 -16.00 -19.20
CA GLN A 14 -27.14 -16.45 -17.98
C GLN A 14 -28.27 -17.42 -18.33
N SER A 15 -28.55 -18.35 -17.43
CA SER A 15 -29.72 -19.23 -17.52
C SER A 15 -31.01 -18.60 -16.99
N ILE A 16 -30.88 -17.45 -16.32
CA ILE A 16 -31.96 -16.71 -15.67
C ILE A 16 -31.68 -15.21 -15.83
N GLY A 17 -32.69 -14.41 -16.20
CA GLY A 17 -32.55 -12.96 -16.31
C GLY A 17 -33.51 -12.36 -17.35
N GLU A 18 -33.14 -11.18 -17.85
CA GLU A 18 -33.77 -10.58 -19.03
C GLU A 18 -33.28 -11.31 -20.28
N LEU A 19 -34.12 -11.53 -21.29
CA LEU A 19 -33.68 -12.17 -22.53
C LEU A 19 -32.62 -11.30 -23.22
N ASP A 20 -31.53 -11.90 -23.69
CA ASP A 20 -30.54 -11.22 -24.52
C ASP A 20 -31.01 -11.25 -25.98
N ASP A 21 -31.42 -10.09 -26.50
CA ASP A 21 -31.95 -9.95 -27.87
C ASP A 21 -30.97 -10.44 -28.94
N THR A 22 -29.67 -10.49 -28.63
CA THR A 22 -28.64 -11.02 -29.54
C THR A 22 -28.63 -12.55 -29.63
N LYS A 23 -29.35 -13.25 -28.73
CA LYS A 23 -29.36 -14.72 -28.59
C LYS A 23 -30.74 -15.35 -28.81
N ILE A 24 -31.65 -14.61 -29.45
CA ILE A 24 -33.01 -15.10 -29.77
C ILE A 24 -32.95 -16.37 -30.64
N ILE A 25 -32.03 -16.42 -31.60
CA ILE A 25 -31.86 -17.58 -32.50
C ILE A 25 -31.39 -18.80 -31.69
N ASP A 26 -30.41 -18.63 -30.80
CA ASP A 26 -29.90 -19.68 -29.92
C ASP A 26 -31.03 -20.26 -29.04
N GLY A 27 -31.91 -19.41 -28.53
CA GLY A 27 -33.07 -19.81 -27.73
C GLY A 27 -34.07 -20.69 -28.50
N LEU A 28 -34.27 -20.40 -29.79
CA LEU A 28 -35.12 -21.24 -30.66
C LEU A 28 -34.51 -22.62 -30.92
N THR A 29 -33.18 -22.74 -30.82
CA THR A 29 -32.45 -24.01 -30.97
C THR A 29 -32.27 -24.79 -29.66
N GLY A 30 -32.81 -24.27 -28.54
CA GLY A 30 -32.80 -24.95 -27.23
C GLY A 30 -31.65 -24.56 -26.29
N GLU A 31 -30.86 -23.55 -26.64
CA GLU A 31 -29.80 -23.01 -25.76
C GLU A 31 -30.42 -22.38 -24.51
N LYS A 32 -29.94 -22.75 -23.33
CA LYS A 32 -30.49 -22.25 -22.04
C LYS A 32 -29.80 -20.97 -21.56
N ALA A 33 -28.59 -20.69 -22.04
CA ALA A 33 -27.77 -19.54 -21.63
C ALA A 33 -28.05 -18.29 -22.51
N ILE A 34 -29.33 -17.91 -22.62
CA ILE A 34 -29.80 -16.83 -23.50
C ILE A 34 -30.22 -15.57 -22.76
N TYR A 35 -29.99 -15.51 -21.45
CA TYR A 35 -30.38 -14.38 -20.62
C TYR A 35 -29.20 -13.50 -20.24
N LYS A 36 -29.49 -12.25 -19.89
CA LYS A 36 -28.57 -11.27 -19.32
C LYS A 36 -29.11 -10.75 -17.99
N ARG A 37 -28.21 -10.43 -17.05
CA ARG A 37 -28.57 -9.88 -15.74
C ARG A 37 -27.67 -8.71 -15.39
N ARG A 38 -28.22 -7.67 -14.73
CA ARG A 38 -27.39 -6.62 -14.15
C ARG A 38 -26.60 -7.15 -12.95
N GLY A 39 -25.28 -7.13 -13.06
CA GLY A 39 -24.35 -7.52 -12.01
C GLY A 39 -23.18 -6.56 -11.90
N GLU A 40 -22.39 -6.73 -10.84
CA GLU A 40 -21.11 -6.06 -10.68
C GLU A 40 -20.07 -6.93 -11.39
N LEU A 41 -19.50 -6.45 -12.49
CA LEU A 41 -18.29 -7.04 -13.07
C LEU A 41 -17.08 -6.45 -12.34
N GLU A 42 -16.07 -7.27 -12.08
CA GLU A 42 -14.76 -6.70 -11.75
C GLU A 42 -14.16 -6.10 -13.03
N PRO A 43 -13.49 -4.93 -12.95
CA PRO A 43 -12.96 -4.29 -14.14
C PRO A 43 -11.96 -5.23 -14.83
N GLU A 44 -12.16 -5.48 -16.13
CA GLU A 44 -11.22 -6.30 -16.91
C GLU A 44 -9.84 -5.63 -16.99
N LEU A 45 -8.79 -6.44 -17.20
CA LEU A 45 -7.42 -5.96 -17.31
C LEU A 45 -7.30 -4.92 -18.45
N GLY A 46 -6.90 -3.69 -18.12
CA GLY A 46 -6.82 -2.57 -19.09
C GLY A 46 -8.05 -1.67 -19.15
N SER A 47 -9.07 -1.94 -18.33
CA SER A 47 -10.17 -0.99 -18.11
C SER A 47 -9.66 0.35 -17.56
N PRO A 48 -10.21 1.49 -18.00
CA PRO A 48 -9.77 2.80 -17.54
C PRO A 48 -10.05 2.97 -16.05
N GLN A 49 -9.07 3.51 -15.34
CA GLN A 49 -9.17 3.87 -13.93
C GLN A 49 -10.37 4.81 -13.69
N GLN A 50 -11.24 4.48 -12.76
CA GLN A 50 -12.43 5.26 -12.42
C GLN A 50 -12.16 6.23 -11.25
N LYS A 51 -11.43 5.76 -10.23
CA LYS A 51 -11.06 6.55 -9.04
C LYS A 51 -9.55 6.51 -8.81
N PRO A 52 -8.96 7.58 -8.27
CA PRO A 52 -7.56 7.55 -7.83
C PRO A 52 -7.30 6.37 -6.89
N LYS A 53 -6.18 5.68 -7.07
CA LYS A 53 -5.69 4.68 -6.12
C LYS A 53 -5.34 5.38 -4.82
N ARG A 54 -5.65 4.76 -3.68
CA ARG A 54 -5.30 5.29 -2.37
C ARG A 54 -4.03 4.62 -1.85
N LEU A 55 -2.98 5.39 -1.62
CA LEU A 55 -1.70 4.88 -1.09
C LEU A 55 -1.32 5.58 0.20
N ARG A 56 -1.06 4.84 1.27
CA ARG A 56 -0.38 5.38 2.47
C ARG A 56 1.00 4.77 2.59
N LEU A 57 2.02 5.63 2.69
CA LEU A 57 3.36 5.22 3.08
C LEU A 57 3.47 5.39 4.61
N LEU A 58 3.71 4.29 5.32
CA LEU A 58 3.99 4.28 6.74
C LEU A 58 5.51 4.12 6.93
N VAL A 59 6.14 5.07 7.61
CA VAL A 59 7.60 5.16 7.68
C VAL A 59 8.08 5.00 9.12
N ASP A 60 9.03 4.10 9.34
CA ASP A 60 9.74 4.03 10.61
C ASP A 60 10.61 5.29 10.79
N VAL A 61 10.28 6.07 11.82
CA VAL A 61 11.01 7.25 12.29
C VAL A 61 11.39 7.09 13.77
N SER A 62 11.69 5.86 14.18
CA SER A 62 12.09 5.51 15.53
C SER A 62 13.55 5.86 15.84
N GLY A 63 13.91 5.82 17.13
CA GLY A 63 15.27 6.07 17.58
C GLY A 63 16.31 5.09 17.03
N SER A 64 15.93 3.86 16.64
CA SER A 64 16.87 2.93 16.00
C SER A 64 17.25 3.39 14.60
N MET A 65 16.35 4.07 13.89
CA MET A 65 16.64 4.69 12.60
C MET A 65 17.81 5.66 12.73
N TYR A 66 17.73 6.59 13.69
CA TYR A 66 18.79 7.57 13.92
C TYR A 66 20.07 6.95 14.48
N ARG A 67 19.95 6.11 15.51
CA ARG A 67 21.10 5.55 16.24
C ARG A 67 22.00 4.68 15.36
N PHE A 68 21.42 3.88 14.48
CA PHE A 68 22.17 2.98 13.62
C PHE A 68 22.47 3.57 12.24
N ASN A 69 21.96 4.77 11.93
CA ASN A 69 22.19 5.42 10.65
C ASN A 69 23.68 5.58 10.31
N GLY A 70 24.52 5.91 11.29
CA GLY A 70 25.97 6.04 11.05
C GLY A 70 26.68 4.72 10.70
N LEU A 71 26.03 3.56 10.93
CA LEU A 71 26.58 2.25 10.59
C LEU A 71 26.12 1.77 9.23
N ASP A 72 24.84 1.96 8.91
CA ASP A 72 24.23 1.36 7.73
C ASP A 72 23.43 2.32 6.86
N GLY A 73 23.31 3.60 7.19
CA GLY A 73 22.58 4.60 6.40
C GLY A 73 21.06 4.39 6.33
N ARG A 74 20.44 3.64 7.26
CA ARG A 74 19.00 3.30 7.17
C ARG A 74 18.06 4.50 7.22
N LEU A 75 18.36 5.52 8.01
CA LEU A 75 17.52 6.73 8.10
C LEU A 75 17.68 7.58 6.85
N GLU A 76 18.89 7.71 6.34
CA GLU A 76 19.17 8.35 5.05
C GLU A 76 18.42 7.65 3.92
N ARG A 77 18.50 6.32 3.81
CA ARG A 77 17.72 5.56 2.83
C ARG A 77 16.22 5.72 3.01
N SER A 78 15.72 5.79 4.24
CA SER A 78 14.30 6.05 4.52
C SER A 78 13.88 7.41 3.95
N MET A 79 14.65 8.46 4.24
CA MET A 79 14.43 9.81 3.73
C MET A 79 14.53 9.86 2.20
N GLU A 80 15.53 9.21 1.60
CA GLU A 80 15.66 9.09 0.15
C GLU A 80 14.44 8.39 -0.48
N SER A 81 13.96 7.31 0.15
CA SER A 81 12.76 6.57 -0.30
C SER A 81 11.51 7.46 -0.25
N VAL A 82 11.34 8.24 0.82
CA VAL A 82 10.22 9.20 0.94
C VAL A 82 10.35 10.30 -0.12
N CYS A 83 11.55 10.86 -0.33
CA CYS A 83 11.78 11.89 -1.33
C CYS A 83 11.45 11.37 -2.73
N MET A 84 11.90 10.16 -3.04
CA MET A 84 11.61 9.49 -4.30
C MET A 84 10.13 9.25 -4.52
N VAL A 85 9.38 8.85 -3.49
CA VAL A 85 7.92 8.72 -3.54
C VAL A 85 7.26 10.08 -3.84
N LEU A 86 7.72 11.14 -3.17
CA LEU A 86 7.21 12.50 -3.39
C LEU A 86 7.45 13.01 -4.82
N GLU A 87 8.59 12.67 -5.41
CA GLU A 87 8.94 13.03 -6.79
C GLU A 87 8.21 12.14 -7.80
N ALA A 88 8.12 10.83 -7.55
CA ALA A 88 7.50 9.88 -8.46
C ALA A 88 6.00 10.14 -8.66
N PHE A 89 5.31 10.65 -7.64
CA PHE A 89 3.89 10.99 -7.72
C PHE A 89 3.61 12.43 -8.16
N GLU A 90 4.64 13.25 -8.38
CA GLU A 90 4.47 14.60 -8.93
C GLU A 90 3.85 14.51 -10.34
N ASN A 91 2.75 15.25 -10.56
CA ASN A 91 1.94 15.21 -11.79
C ASN A 91 1.10 13.94 -12.01
N TYR A 92 1.04 13.03 -11.03
CA TYR A 92 0.21 11.82 -11.04
C TYR A 92 -0.96 11.87 -10.05
N GLU A 93 -1.33 13.05 -9.57
CA GLU A 93 -2.34 13.25 -8.52
C GLU A 93 -3.75 12.80 -8.94
N HIS A 94 -4.04 12.80 -10.25
CA HIS A 94 -5.28 12.26 -10.81
C HIS A 94 -5.35 10.73 -10.76
N LYS A 95 -4.20 10.04 -10.68
CA LYS A 95 -4.10 8.58 -10.58
C LYS A 95 -3.91 8.10 -9.15
N PHE A 96 -3.23 8.87 -8.32
CA PHE A 96 -2.90 8.49 -6.95
C PHE A 96 -3.27 9.59 -5.96
N LYS A 97 -4.06 9.23 -4.96
CA LYS A 97 -4.22 9.99 -3.72
C LYS A 97 -3.32 9.34 -2.67
N TYR A 98 -2.37 10.09 -2.13
CA TYR A 98 -1.43 9.53 -1.17
C TYR A 98 -1.15 10.44 0.02
N ASP A 99 -0.70 9.83 1.12
CA ASP A 99 -0.19 10.50 2.31
C ASP A 99 0.97 9.71 2.89
N ILE A 100 1.75 10.37 3.74
CA ILE A 100 2.91 9.78 4.41
C ILE A 100 2.78 10.05 5.90
N VAL A 101 2.85 8.97 6.67
CA VAL A 101 2.81 9.02 8.14
C VAL A 101 3.98 8.22 8.70
N GLY A 102 4.45 8.61 9.87
CA GLY A 102 5.52 7.94 10.59
C GLY A 102 5.00 7.16 11.81
N HIS A 103 5.79 6.19 12.25
CA HIS A 103 5.68 5.63 13.60
C HIS A 103 7.03 5.70 14.33
N SER A 104 6.99 5.84 15.65
CA SER A 104 8.16 5.79 16.53
C SER A 104 7.72 5.35 17.93
N GLY A 105 8.60 5.41 18.93
CA GLY A 105 8.18 5.22 20.33
C GLY A 105 7.23 6.29 20.87
N ASP A 106 7.06 7.43 20.19
CA ASP A 106 6.12 8.49 20.60
C ASP A 106 4.69 8.24 20.11
N GLY A 107 4.51 7.40 19.09
CA GLY A 107 3.20 7.10 18.55
C GLY A 107 3.23 6.46 17.16
N PHE A 108 2.04 6.12 16.66
CA PHE A 108 1.84 5.29 15.48
C PHE A 108 1.32 6.02 14.23
N ASN A 109 1.02 7.32 14.35
CA ASN A 109 0.41 8.14 13.29
C ASN A 109 0.98 9.56 13.25
N ILE A 110 2.30 9.67 13.16
CA ILE A 110 3.01 10.95 13.08
C ILE A 110 2.82 11.51 11.67
N GLU A 111 2.10 12.61 11.52
CA GLU A 111 1.83 13.20 10.21
C GLU A 111 3.11 13.76 9.58
N LEU A 112 3.49 13.27 8.40
CA LEU A 112 4.61 13.81 7.61
C LEU A 112 4.10 14.56 6.38
N VAL A 113 3.16 13.96 5.63
CA VAL A 113 2.56 14.55 4.44
C VAL A 113 1.08 14.21 4.41
N ARG A 114 0.24 15.22 4.21
CA ARG A 114 -1.22 15.03 4.07
C ARG A 114 -1.61 14.95 2.61
N SER A 115 -2.63 14.14 2.32
CA SER A 115 -3.14 13.99 0.95
C SER A 115 -3.75 15.25 0.33
N ASP A 116 -4.16 16.23 1.14
CA ASP A 116 -4.64 17.54 0.71
C ASP A 116 -3.54 18.62 0.68
N LYS A 117 -2.32 18.29 1.12
CA LYS A 117 -1.21 19.23 1.25
C LYS A 117 0.12 18.58 0.85
N ILE A 118 0.20 18.19 -0.42
CA ILE A 118 1.40 17.62 -1.03
C ILE A 118 2.48 18.70 -1.22
N PRO A 119 3.76 18.44 -0.87
CA PRO A 119 4.84 19.39 -1.05
C PRO A 119 5.12 19.65 -2.54
N ARG A 120 5.18 20.92 -2.92
CA ARG A 120 5.24 21.36 -4.34
C ARG A 120 6.63 21.71 -4.84
N ASN A 121 7.62 21.76 -3.95
CA ASN A 121 8.97 22.21 -4.28
C ASN A 121 10.00 21.57 -3.35
N ASN A 122 11.28 21.67 -3.76
CA ASN A 122 12.39 21.07 -3.04
C ASN A 122 12.54 21.61 -1.60
N LYS A 123 12.14 22.86 -1.33
CA LYS A 123 12.18 23.42 0.02
C LYS A 123 11.18 22.73 0.93
N GLU A 124 9.96 22.50 0.46
CA GLU A 124 8.93 21.78 1.22
C GLU A 124 9.29 20.32 1.41
N ARG A 125 9.80 19.63 0.38
CA ARG A 125 10.29 18.24 0.49
C ARG A 125 11.43 18.13 1.49
N LEU A 126 12.41 19.05 1.45
CA LEU A 126 13.50 19.10 2.41
C LEU A 126 12.99 19.32 3.85
N GLN A 127 11.91 20.09 4.03
CA GLN A 127 11.32 20.27 5.35
C GLN A 127 10.78 18.96 5.91
N ILE A 128 10.20 18.09 5.07
CA ILE A 128 9.77 16.75 5.49
C ILE A 128 10.96 15.90 5.96
N MET A 129 12.06 15.92 5.22
CA MET A 129 13.28 15.17 5.60
C MET A 129 13.85 15.67 6.93
N LYS A 130 13.88 16.99 7.14
CA LYS A 130 14.29 17.59 8.42
C LYS A 130 13.38 17.16 9.56
N THR A 131 12.06 17.10 9.33
CA THR A 131 11.10 16.60 10.32
C THR A 131 11.38 15.14 10.65
N MET A 132 11.54 14.26 9.65
CA MET A 132 11.86 12.85 9.86
C MET A 132 13.14 12.67 10.68
N HIS A 133 14.21 13.39 10.31
CA HIS A 133 15.50 13.31 10.98
C HIS A 133 15.42 13.81 12.43
N ALA A 134 14.84 14.99 12.65
CA ALA A 134 14.69 15.55 14.00
C ALA A 134 13.80 14.67 14.88
N HIS A 135 12.68 14.17 14.34
CA HIS A 135 11.79 13.26 15.08
C HIS A 135 12.51 11.98 15.49
N SER A 136 13.21 11.33 14.56
CA SER A 136 13.96 10.10 14.85
C SER A 136 15.06 10.33 15.90
N GLN A 137 15.66 11.52 15.94
CA GLN A 137 16.68 11.88 16.92
C GLN A 137 16.14 12.06 18.35
N PHE A 138 14.94 12.62 18.50
CA PHE A 138 14.41 13.05 19.80
C PHE A 138 13.23 12.23 20.32
N CYS A 139 12.71 11.29 19.53
CA CYS A 139 11.60 10.44 19.98
C CYS A 139 11.98 9.51 21.12
N MET A 140 10.96 9.09 21.89
CA MET A 140 11.11 8.05 22.90
C MET A 140 11.49 6.72 22.26
N SER A 141 12.20 5.89 23.03
CA SER A 141 12.45 4.50 22.63
C SER A 141 11.15 3.71 22.63
N GLY A 142 10.93 2.93 21.58
CA GLY A 142 9.75 2.08 21.44
C GLY A 142 9.49 1.81 19.98
N ASP A 143 8.55 0.90 19.74
CA ASP A 143 8.08 0.58 18.40
C ASP A 143 6.56 0.45 18.39
N HIS A 144 5.95 1.15 17.45
CA HIS A 144 4.52 1.05 17.18
C HIS A 144 4.28 0.54 15.73
N THR A 145 5.16 -0.31 15.19
CA THR A 145 5.02 -0.82 13.81
C THR A 145 3.68 -1.53 13.61
N LEU A 146 3.29 -2.42 14.53
CA LEU A 146 2.04 -3.18 14.42
C LEU A 146 0.81 -2.26 14.49
N GLU A 147 0.74 -1.39 15.51
CA GLU A 147 -0.37 -0.46 15.70
C GLU A 147 -0.46 0.55 14.54
N GLY A 148 0.68 1.08 14.08
CA GLY A 148 0.74 1.98 12.95
C GLY A 148 0.29 1.32 11.65
N THR A 149 0.68 0.07 11.43
CA THR A 149 0.26 -0.68 10.24
C THR A 149 -1.23 -0.98 10.27
N GLU A 150 -1.76 -1.45 11.40
CA GLU A 150 -3.19 -1.71 11.57
C GLU A 150 -4.01 -0.42 11.39
N HIS A 151 -3.60 0.66 12.04
CA HIS A 151 -4.25 1.96 11.92
C HIS A 151 -4.21 2.49 10.47
N ALA A 152 -3.07 2.38 9.79
CA ALA A 152 -2.92 2.78 8.39
C ALA A 152 -3.89 2.01 7.48
N ILE A 153 -4.02 0.69 7.68
CA ILE A 153 -4.95 -0.16 6.93
C ILE A 153 -6.40 0.26 7.20
N GLN A 154 -6.77 0.47 8.45
CA GLN A 154 -8.12 0.87 8.83
C GLN A 154 -8.51 2.24 8.26
N GLU A 155 -7.60 3.21 8.28
CA GLU A 155 -7.84 4.56 7.73
C GLU A 155 -8.01 4.53 6.22
N VAL A 156 -7.07 3.88 5.51
CA VAL A 156 -7.13 3.77 4.04
C VAL A 156 -8.40 3.02 3.60
N ALA A 157 -8.85 2.02 4.36
CA ALA A 157 -10.09 1.27 4.06
C ALA A 157 -11.36 2.14 4.09
N LYS A 158 -11.37 3.26 4.82
CA LYS A 158 -12.52 4.17 4.90
C LYS A 158 -12.68 5.02 3.63
N GLU A 159 -11.63 5.16 2.83
CA GLU A 159 -11.64 6.00 1.64
C GLU A 159 -12.09 5.22 0.39
N GLU A 160 -12.84 5.90 -0.47
CA GLU A 160 -13.26 5.38 -1.77
C GLU A 160 -12.10 5.47 -2.77
N ALA A 161 -11.66 4.34 -3.31
CA ALA A 161 -10.60 4.22 -4.30
C ALA A 161 -10.77 2.92 -5.09
N ASP A 162 -10.22 2.86 -6.31
CA ASP A 162 -10.23 1.64 -7.11
C ASP A 162 -9.39 0.54 -6.43
N GLU A 163 -8.23 0.94 -5.91
CA GLU A 163 -7.36 0.09 -5.10
C GLU A 163 -6.79 0.88 -3.92
N ARG A 164 -6.44 0.13 -2.87
CA ARG A 164 -5.96 0.66 -1.60
C ARG A 164 -4.65 -0.02 -1.24
N PHE A 165 -3.67 0.79 -0.87
CA PHE A 165 -2.31 0.35 -0.59
C PHE A 165 -1.82 0.92 0.73
N VAL A 166 -1.16 0.07 1.52
CA VAL A 166 -0.33 0.48 2.65
C VAL A 166 1.05 -0.10 2.43
N ILE A 167 2.07 0.75 2.43
CA ILE A 167 3.46 0.32 2.28
C ILE A 167 4.22 0.75 3.53
N VAL A 168 4.76 -0.21 4.26
CA VAL A 168 5.51 0.01 5.51
C VAL A 168 7.00 0.01 5.20
N LEU A 169 7.71 1.11 5.49
CA LEU A 169 9.17 1.16 5.47
C LEU A 169 9.70 0.90 6.87
N SER A 170 10.50 -0.15 7.05
CA SER A 170 11.02 -0.57 8.36
C SER A 170 12.49 -0.94 8.30
N ASP A 171 13.21 -0.80 9.41
CA ASP A 171 14.59 -1.27 9.57
C ASP A 171 14.73 -2.77 9.90
N ALA A 172 13.63 -3.52 9.77
CA ALA A 172 13.54 -4.96 10.04
C ALA A 172 13.83 -5.35 11.50
N ASN A 173 13.87 -4.40 12.43
CA ASN A 173 14.27 -4.65 13.81
C ASN A 173 13.12 -5.13 14.73
N LEU A 174 12.18 -5.90 14.17
CA LEU A 174 10.93 -6.31 14.85
C LEU A 174 11.18 -7.20 16.09
N GLU A 175 12.16 -8.10 16.03
CA GLU A 175 12.45 -9.05 17.12
C GLU A 175 12.87 -8.33 18.41
N ARG A 176 13.60 -7.21 18.31
CA ARG A 176 14.05 -6.43 19.48
C ARG A 176 12.90 -5.81 20.26
N TYR A 177 11.76 -5.61 19.62
CA TYR A 177 10.55 -5.07 20.24
C TYR A 177 9.54 -6.18 20.59
N GLY A 178 9.93 -7.46 20.50
CA GLY A 178 9.06 -8.59 20.80
C GLY A 178 7.96 -8.80 19.76
N ILE A 179 8.11 -8.23 18.56
CA ILE A 179 7.15 -8.38 17.48
C ILE A 179 7.48 -9.65 16.71
N SER A 180 6.67 -10.68 16.92
CA SER A 180 6.78 -11.91 16.15
C SER A 180 6.38 -11.67 14.67
N PRO A 181 7.07 -12.27 13.70
CA PRO A 181 6.70 -12.19 12.28
C PRO A 181 5.26 -12.65 12.00
N ALA A 182 4.74 -13.60 12.79
CA ALA A 182 3.37 -14.09 12.68
C ALA A 182 2.34 -12.99 13.00
N ARG A 183 2.58 -12.16 14.03
CA ARG A 183 1.73 -11.00 14.32
C ARG A 183 1.79 -9.97 13.21
N PHE A 184 2.97 -9.70 12.67
CA PHE A 184 3.09 -8.76 11.56
C PHE A 184 2.37 -9.26 10.29
N THR A 185 2.43 -10.57 10.03
CA THR A 185 1.64 -11.22 8.98
C THR A 185 0.13 -11.03 9.17
N GLN A 186 -0.36 -11.25 10.39
CA GLN A 186 -1.78 -11.04 10.72
C GLN A 186 -2.20 -9.59 10.46
N VAL A 187 -1.38 -8.62 10.88
CA VAL A 187 -1.67 -7.20 10.64
C VAL A 187 -1.64 -6.85 9.16
N LEU A 188 -0.62 -7.27 8.40
CA LEU A 188 -0.56 -7.03 6.95
C LEU A 188 -1.75 -7.61 6.19
N THR A 189 -2.39 -8.65 6.72
CA THR A 189 -3.53 -9.34 6.09
C THR A 189 -4.87 -9.05 6.77
N CYS A 190 -4.94 -8.11 7.71
CA CYS A 190 -6.13 -7.91 8.56
C CYS A 190 -7.36 -7.42 7.81
N ASN A 191 -7.18 -6.77 6.65
CA ASN A 191 -8.26 -6.31 5.79
C ASN A 191 -8.02 -6.72 4.33
N PRO A 192 -8.85 -7.59 3.75
CA PRO A 192 -8.69 -8.03 2.36
C PRO A 192 -8.94 -6.92 1.33
N GLN A 193 -9.54 -5.78 1.71
CA GLN A 193 -9.78 -4.64 0.82
C GLN A 193 -8.57 -3.72 0.68
N VAL A 194 -7.48 -3.98 1.42
CA VAL A 194 -6.25 -3.17 1.44
C VAL A 194 -5.06 -4.07 1.16
N ASN A 195 -4.27 -3.69 0.15
CA ASN A 195 -3.03 -4.38 -0.18
C ASN A 195 -1.90 -3.79 0.67
N ALA A 196 -1.54 -4.48 1.76
CA ALA A 196 -0.48 -4.05 2.65
C ALA A 196 0.82 -4.82 2.39
N PHE A 197 1.93 -4.08 2.32
CA PHE A 197 3.27 -4.56 2.01
C PHE A 197 4.29 -3.99 2.99
N ALA A 198 5.39 -4.69 3.19
CA ALA A 198 6.55 -4.22 3.94
C ALA A 198 7.79 -4.12 3.03
N ILE A 199 8.54 -3.04 3.15
CA ILE A 199 9.84 -2.85 2.52
C ILE A 199 10.87 -2.62 3.62
N PHE A 200 11.81 -3.55 3.75
CA PHE A 200 12.88 -3.49 4.72
C PHE A 200 14.05 -2.69 4.13
N ILE A 201 14.30 -1.51 4.69
CA ILE A 201 15.31 -0.53 4.22
C ILE A 201 16.58 -0.50 5.08
N GLY A 202 16.59 -1.32 6.12
CA GLY A 202 17.74 -1.59 6.98
C GLY A 202 17.68 -3.04 7.43
N SER A 203 18.81 -3.53 7.92
CA SER A 203 18.91 -4.85 8.52
C SER A 203 20.04 -4.86 9.54
N LEU A 204 19.84 -5.57 10.65
CA LEU A 204 20.93 -5.95 11.54
C LEU A 204 21.27 -7.42 11.26
N GLY A 205 22.31 -7.68 10.48
CA GLY A 205 22.60 -9.02 9.99
C GLY A 205 21.63 -9.45 8.88
N ASP A 206 21.11 -10.67 8.97
CA ASP A 206 20.22 -11.32 7.98
C ASP A 206 18.72 -11.15 8.29
N GLN A 207 18.36 -10.27 9.23
CA GLN A 207 17.00 -10.11 9.75
C GLN A 207 15.96 -9.77 8.66
N ALA A 208 16.29 -8.86 7.74
CA ALA A 208 15.40 -8.49 6.65
C ALA A 208 15.11 -9.69 5.71
N GLU A 209 16.12 -10.50 5.41
CA GLU A 209 16.00 -11.69 4.55
C GLU A 209 15.17 -12.79 5.23
N ARG A 210 15.39 -13.02 6.52
CA ARG A 210 14.61 -13.98 7.31
C ARG A 210 13.15 -13.56 7.42
N LEU A 211 12.87 -12.27 7.65
CA LEU A 211 11.51 -11.75 7.66
C LEU A 211 10.84 -11.92 6.29
N GLN A 212 11.57 -11.68 5.20
CA GLN A 212 11.04 -11.88 3.86
C GLN A 212 10.64 -13.34 3.59
N GLN A 213 11.38 -14.31 4.13
CA GLN A 213 11.05 -15.74 4.01
C GLN A 213 9.83 -16.16 4.85
N ILE A 214 9.56 -15.47 5.96
CA ILE A 214 8.47 -15.83 6.89
C ILE A 214 7.15 -15.12 6.53
N LEU A 215 7.23 -13.86 6.07
CA LEU A 215 6.07 -13.08 5.67
C LEU A 215 5.41 -13.67 4.42
N PRO A 216 4.11 -13.40 4.17
CA PRO A 216 3.42 -13.93 3.01
C PRO A 216 4.15 -13.58 1.71
N ALA A 217 4.23 -14.55 0.80
CA ALA A 217 4.88 -14.39 -0.49
C ALA A 217 4.31 -13.16 -1.23
N GLY A 218 5.21 -12.34 -1.78
CA GLY A 218 4.85 -11.11 -2.50
C GLY A 218 4.41 -9.93 -1.62
N ARG A 219 4.39 -10.08 -0.28
CA ARG A 219 4.04 -8.98 0.65
C ARG A 219 5.22 -8.31 1.34
N SER A 220 6.44 -8.79 1.10
CA SER A 220 7.64 -8.22 1.71
C SER A 220 8.81 -8.14 0.74
N PHE A 221 9.57 -7.06 0.86
CA PHE A 221 10.70 -6.73 0.00
C PHE A 221 11.88 -6.25 0.85
N VAL A 222 13.09 -6.43 0.35
CA VAL A 222 14.31 -5.90 0.96
C VAL A 222 14.91 -4.89 -0.01
N ALA A 223 15.23 -3.70 0.48
CA ALA A 223 15.76 -2.58 -0.28
C ALA A 223 16.96 -1.95 0.44
N MET A 224 18.14 -2.52 0.24
CA MET A 224 19.39 -2.01 0.85
C MET A 224 20.01 -0.85 0.05
N ASP A 225 19.49 -0.57 -1.15
CA ASP A 225 19.76 0.62 -1.96
C ASP A 225 18.43 1.30 -2.30
N ALA A 226 18.30 2.60 -2.03
CA ALA A 226 17.10 3.36 -2.32
C ALA A 226 16.70 3.27 -3.81
N LYS A 227 17.67 3.09 -4.73
CA LYS A 227 17.41 2.90 -6.17
C LYS A 227 16.56 1.66 -6.49
N GLN A 228 16.41 0.73 -5.56
CA GLN A 228 15.56 -0.47 -5.72
C GLN A 228 14.08 -0.16 -5.45
N ILE A 229 13.79 0.93 -4.72
CA ILE A 229 12.42 1.30 -4.32
C ILE A 229 11.49 1.50 -5.53
N PRO A 230 11.85 2.18 -6.64
CA PRO A 230 10.96 2.34 -7.79
C PRO A 230 10.56 0.99 -8.39
N GLN A 231 11.52 0.07 -8.51
CA GLN A 231 11.28 -1.26 -9.05
C GLN A 231 10.38 -2.08 -8.14
N ILE A 232 10.58 -1.99 -6.82
CA ILE A 232 9.72 -2.65 -5.82
C ILE A 232 8.29 -2.09 -5.89
N LEU A 233 8.13 -0.76 -5.94
CA LEU A 233 6.81 -0.13 -6.07
C LEU A 233 6.10 -0.56 -7.36
N GLN A 234 6.84 -0.62 -8.48
CA GLN A 234 6.31 -1.13 -9.74
C GLN A 234 5.85 -2.59 -9.63
N GLN A 235 6.63 -3.45 -8.98
CA GLN A 235 6.26 -4.84 -8.71
C GLN A 235 5.01 -4.94 -7.83
N ILE A 236 4.91 -4.13 -6.77
CA ILE A 236 3.73 -4.05 -5.90
C ILE A 236 2.48 -3.68 -6.70
N PHE A 237 2.55 -2.61 -7.50
CA PHE A 237 1.38 -2.16 -8.27
C PHE A 237 1.01 -3.14 -9.39
N THR A 238 1.97 -3.85 -9.98
CA THR A 238 1.72 -4.82 -11.06
C THR A 238 1.18 -6.14 -10.54
N SER A 239 1.73 -6.67 -9.43
CA SER A 239 1.27 -7.93 -8.83
C SER A 239 -0.17 -7.86 -8.35
N THR A 240 -0.58 -6.69 -7.85
CA THR A 240 -1.96 -6.45 -7.42
C THR A 240 -2.93 -6.49 -8.59
N MET A 241 -2.55 -5.90 -9.74
CA MET A 241 -3.33 -5.95 -10.98
C MET A 241 -3.57 -7.38 -11.49
N LEU A 242 -2.56 -8.25 -11.34
CA LEU A 242 -2.63 -9.66 -11.75
C LEU A 242 -3.41 -10.54 -10.76
N SER A 243 -3.48 -10.14 -9.49
CA SER A 243 -4.17 -10.91 -8.44
C SER A 243 -5.68 -10.65 -8.41
N THR A 244 -6.12 -9.55 -9.05
CA THR A 244 -7.54 -9.19 -9.27
C THR A 244 -8.09 -9.66 -10.62
N ALA A 245 -7.30 -10.39 -11.42
CA ALA A 245 -7.71 -11.01 -12.68
C ALA A 245 -8.09 -12.49 -12.47
#